data_AF-A1U836-F1
#
_entry.id   AF-A1U836-F1
#
_cell.length_a   1.000
_cell.length_b   1.000
_cell.length_c   1.000
_cell.angle_alpha   90.00
_cell.angle_beta   90.00
_cell.angle_gamma   90.00
#
_symmetry.space_group_name_H-M   'P 1'
#
loop_
_entity.id
_entity.type
_entity.pdbx_description
1 polymer ?
#
loop_
_entity_poly.entity_id
_entity_poly.type
_entity_poly.pdbx_seq_one_letter_code
_entity_poly.pdbx_strand_id
1 'polypeptide(L)'
;MSATILQAFQVFTTENPLASSRSSLPAIVVMGRIHETDQPASDARWTFLFIGSLDEFHQRFIFRMEREFDHGKYLDRRGQQVRGADFIRQLNKAIEQARILTATELRKRSIMAVTWSQDNAETLGITTHRMIAKVPFFTDTRYGFEIRDNSDAQRMVLFTMKLKEIAQGMGRCDPLYTGRPMRELPDRLQQQAG
;
A
#
# COMPACT_ATOMS: atom_id res chain seq x y z
N MET A 1 1.05 -4.08 -23.38
CA MET A 1 0.86 -4.00 -21.91
C MET A 1 0.11 -2.72 -21.64
N SER A 2 -0.96 -2.76 -20.83
CA SER A 2 -1.59 -1.54 -20.33
C SER A 2 -0.63 -0.86 -19.35
N ALA A 3 -0.48 0.46 -19.44
CA ALA A 3 0.33 1.23 -18.51
C ALA A 3 -0.55 1.79 -17.39
N THR A 4 0.05 2.04 -16.22
CA THR A 4 -0.68 2.57 -15.08
C THR A 4 -0.61 4.10 -15.09
N ILE A 5 -1.75 4.76 -15.08
CA ILE A 5 -1.83 6.22 -14.97
C ILE A 5 -1.87 6.61 -13.49
N LEU A 6 -0.84 7.32 -13.02
CA LEU A 6 -0.78 7.91 -11.68
C LEU A 6 -1.42 9.31 -11.69
N GLN A 7 -2.65 9.41 -11.19
CA GLN A 7 -3.38 10.68 -11.13
C GLN A 7 -2.89 11.60 -10.02
N ALA A 8 -2.53 11.01 -8.87
CA ALA A 8 -2.04 11.70 -7.69
C ALA A 8 -1.34 10.70 -6.77
N PHE A 9 -0.51 11.19 -5.85
CA PHE A 9 -0.03 10.38 -4.73
C PHE A 9 0.14 11.24 -3.48
N GLN A 10 0.19 10.58 -2.33
CA GLN A 10 0.33 11.19 -1.01
C GLN A 10 1.24 10.34 -0.14
N VAL A 11 1.97 11.02 0.73
CA VAL A 11 2.90 10.40 1.68
C VAL A 11 2.36 10.58 3.09
N PHE A 12 2.37 9.50 3.86
CA PHE A 12 2.08 9.49 5.27
C PHE A 12 3.26 8.95 6.05
N THR A 13 3.38 9.39 7.30
CA THR A 13 4.31 8.88 8.27
C THR A 13 3.55 8.19 9.39
N THR A 14 4.19 7.20 10.01
CA THR A 14 3.66 6.61 11.22
C THR A 14 4.77 6.01 12.08
N GLU A 15 4.48 5.70 13.34
CA GLU A 15 5.45 5.04 14.20
C GLU A 15 5.86 3.72 13.57
N ASN A 16 7.16 3.44 13.52
CA ASN A 16 7.63 2.17 13.00
C ASN A 16 7.33 1.07 14.02
N PRO A 17 6.41 0.13 13.73
CA PRO A 17 5.95 -0.84 14.71
C PRO A 17 6.98 -1.99 14.92
N LEU A 18 8.06 -2.00 14.14
CA LEU A 18 9.20 -2.91 14.26
C LEU A 18 10.47 -2.22 14.77
N ALA A 19 10.37 -0.94 15.13
CA ALA A 19 11.48 -0.22 15.74
C ALA A 19 11.95 -0.96 17.00
N SER A 20 13.12 -1.58 16.92
CA SER A 20 13.87 -1.90 18.13
C SER A 20 14.24 -0.58 18.82
N SER A 21 14.46 -0.62 20.14
CA SER A 21 14.75 0.53 20.99
C SER A 21 15.93 1.42 20.57
N ARG A 22 16.61 1.11 19.45
CA ARG A 22 17.77 1.82 18.91
C ARG A 22 17.52 2.55 17.56
N SER A 23 16.39 2.34 16.88
CA SER A 23 16.04 3.09 15.66
C SER A 23 14.57 3.51 15.69
N SER A 24 14.33 4.77 16.04
CA SER A 24 13.00 5.40 16.17
C SER A 24 12.49 5.99 14.85
N LEU A 25 13.13 5.70 13.72
CA LEU A 25 12.76 6.30 12.43
C LEU A 25 11.35 5.85 12.03
N PRO A 26 10.52 6.77 11.51
CA PRO A 26 9.14 6.47 11.18
C PRO A 26 9.04 5.47 10.01
N ALA A 27 7.92 4.75 9.96
CA ALA A 27 7.50 4.06 8.75
C ALA A 27 6.88 5.06 7.78
N ILE A 28 7.16 4.87 6.49
CA ILE A 28 6.65 5.67 5.38
C ILE A 28 5.58 4.87 4.66
N VAL A 29 4.45 5.52 4.39
CA VAL A 29 3.34 4.98 3.61
C VAL A 29 3.09 5.88 2.42
N VAL A 30 3.27 5.36 1.21
CA VAL A 30 2.97 6.07 -0.03
C VAL A 30 1.69 5.49 -0.61
N MET A 31 0.71 6.36 -0.83
CA MET A 31 -0.53 6.02 -1.50
C MET A 31 -0.59 6.68 -2.87
N GLY A 32 -1.06 5.96 -3.88
CA GLY A 32 -1.25 6.45 -5.23
C GLY A 32 -2.70 6.31 -5.66
N ARG A 33 -3.22 7.31 -6.37
CA ARG A 33 -4.49 7.22 -7.09
C ARG A 33 -4.21 6.81 -8.54
N ILE A 34 -4.62 5.60 -8.91
CA ILE A 34 -4.25 4.97 -10.18
C ILE A 34 -5.45 4.41 -10.94
N HIS A 35 -5.33 4.34 -12.26
CA HIS A 35 -6.14 3.52 -13.17
C HIS A 35 -5.25 3.01 -14.30
N GLU A 36 -5.71 2.04 -15.07
CA GLU A 36 -4.99 1.54 -16.25
C GLU A 36 -5.38 2.33 -17.51
N THR A 37 -4.50 2.37 -18.52
CA THR A 37 -4.74 3.10 -19.78
C THR A 37 -5.99 2.67 -20.55
N ASP A 38 -6.44 1.43 -20.35
CA ASP A 38 -7.64 0.84 -20.96
C ASP A 38 -8.90 1.05 -20.11
N GLN A 39 -8.79 1.72 -18.96
CA GLN A 39 -9.90 2.02 -18.06
C GLN A 39 -10.27 3.51 -18.11
N PRO A 40 -11.55 3.87 -17.94
CA PRO A 40 -11.94 5.26 -17.82
C PRO A 40 -11.35 5.89 -16.54
N ALA A 41 -11.00 7.18 -16.61
CA ALA A 41 -10.41 7.91 -15.47
C ALA A 41 -11.30 7.97 -14.22
N SER A 42 -12.63 7.77 -14.38
CA SER A 42 -13.60 7.62 -13.30
C SER A 42 -13.30 6.42 -12.40
N ASP A 43 -12.63 5.40 -12.92
CA ASP A 43 -12.33 4.15 -12.21
C ASP A 43 -11.07 4.25 -11.34
N ALA A 44 -10.45 5.43 -11.30
CA ALA A 44 -9.22 5.65 -10.56
C ALA A 44 -9.41 5.43 -9.06
N ARG A 45 -8.62 4.51 -8.50
CA ARG A 45 -8.63 4.12 -7.08
C ARG A 45 -7.37 4.51 -6.36
N TRP A 46 -7.51 4.78 -5.07
CA TRP A 46 -6.38 4.81 -4.17
C TRP A 46 -5.87 3.39 -3.88
N THR A 47 -4.55 3.21 -3.95
CA THR A 47 -3.83 2.01 -3.56
C THR A 47 -2.58 2.37 -2.77
N PHE A 48 -1.99 1.40 -2.09
CA PHE A 48 -0.63 1.54 -1.56
C PHE A 48 0.38 1.31 -2.67
N LEU A 49 1.33 2.23 -2.79
CA LEU A 49 2.53 2.08 -3.62
C LEU A 49 3.72 1.61 -2.77
N PHE A 50 3.74 1.99 -1.48
CA PHE A 50 4.79 1.60 -0.56
C PHE A 50 4.30 1.65 0.89
N ILE A 51 4.78 0.70 1.70
CA ILE A 51 4.73 0.70 3.16
C ILE A 51 6.06 0.10 3.64
N GLY A 52 6.85 0.82 4.42
CA GLY A 52 8.14 0.31 4.89
C GLY A 52 8.92 1.31 5.74
N SER A 53 10.13 0.94 6.13
CA SER A 53 11.01 1.86 6.88
C SER A 53 11.48 3.03 6.02
N LEU A 54 11.89 4.11 6.67
CA LEU A 54 12.51 5.26 5.99
C LEU A 54 13.74 4.85 5.17
N ASP A 55 14.56 3.93 5.69
CA ASP A 55 15.75 3.45 4.98
C ASP A 55 15.37 2.68 3.71
N GLU A 56 14.41 1.76 3.79
CA GLU A 56 13.91 1.02 2.63
C GLU A 56 13.31 1.97 1.58
N PHE A 57 12.61 3.00 2.04
CA PHE A 57 12.00 4.01 1.18
C PHE A 57 13.07 4.72 0.33
N HIS A 58 14.13 5.24 0.97
CA HIS A 58 15.20 5.93 0.27
C HIS A 58 16.06 5.01 -0.59
N GLN A 59 16.42 3.83 -0.08
CA GLN A 59 17.38 2.95 -0.74
C GLN A 59 16.77 2.10 -1.85
N ARG A 60 15.45 1.87 -1.84
CA ARG A 60 14.82 0.88 -2.74
C ARG A 60 13.61 1.41 -3.47
N PHE A 61 12.66 2.04 -2.77
CA PHE A 61 11.43 2.49 -3.40
C PHE A 61 11.66 3.62 -4.39
N ILE A 62 12.36 4.68 -3.97
CA ILE A 62 12.64 5.87 -4.78
C ILE A 62 13.28 5.48 -6.12
N PHE A 63 14.39 4.75 -6.08
CA PHE A 63 15.12 4.33 -7.28
C PHE A 63 14.30 3.40 -8.18
N ARG A 64 13.48 2.52 -7.61
CA ARG A 64 12.61 1.66 -8.41
C ARG A 64 11.58 2.51 -9.15
N MET A 65 10.84 3.36 -8.43
CA MET A 65 9.76 4.13 -9.04
C MET A 65 10.29 5.11 -10.09
N GLU A 66 11.44 5.75 -9.84
CA GLU A 66 12.13 6.58 -10.84
C GLU A 66 12.32 5.82 -12.17
N ARG A 67 12.87 4.60 -12.10
CA ARG A 67 13.06 3.73 -13.28
C ARG A 67 11.74 3.29 -13.91
N GLU A 68 10.70 3.03 -13.11
CA GLU A 68 9.39 2.64 -13.65
C GLU A 68 8.72 3.80 -14.41
N PHE A 69 8.95 5.05 -13.99
CA PHE A 69 8.56 6.25 -14.74
C PHE A 69 9.39 6.41 -16.02
N ASP A 70 10.72 6.29 -15.95
CA ASP A 70 11.59 6.40 -17.14
C ASP A 70 11.28 5.34 -18.21
N HIS A 71 10.81 4.16 -17.80
CA HIS A 71 10.38 3.10 -18.71
C HIS A 71 8.92 3.21 -19.16
N GLY A 72 8.20 4.26 -18.78
CA GLY A 72 6.80 4.48 -19.17
C GLY A 72 5.81 3.47 -18.59
N LYS A 73 6.17 2.76 -17.50
CA LYS A 73 5.22 1.89 -16.79
C LYS A 73 4.17 2.72 -16.05
N TYR A 74 4.58 3.88 -15.54
CA TYR A 74 3.69 4.89 -15.00
C TYR A 74 3.61 6.10 -15.93
N LEU A 75 2.39 6.55 -16.15
CA LEU A 75 2.08 7.76 -16.90
C LEU A 75 1.48 8.82 -15.95
N ASP A 76 1.55 10.09 -16.32
CA ASP A 76 0.89 11.15 -15.57
C ASP A 76 -0.64 11.12 -15.74
N ARG A 77 -1.33 12.01 -15.01
CA ARG A 77 -2.80 12.18 -15.11
C ARG A 77 -3.33 12.51 -16.51
N ARG A 78 -2.48 12.90 -17.46
CA ARG A 78 -2.82 13.17 -18.87
C ARG A 78 -2.47 12.01 -19.79
N GLY A 79 -2.04 10.87 -19.23
CA GLY A 79 -1.58 9.71 -19.99
C GLY A 79 -0.24 9.93 -20.70
N GLN A 80 0.55 10.92 -20.26
CA GLN A 80 1.84 11.22 -20.86
C GLN A 80 2.97 10.57 -20.07
N GLN A 81 4.02 10.17 -20.78
CA GLN A 81 5.27 9.75 -20.13
C GLN A 81 5.90 10.94 -19.42
N VAL A 82 6.42 10.68 -18.22
CA VAL A 82 7.11 11.67 -17.40
C VAL A 82 8.43 11.08 -16.95
N ARG A 83 9.49 11.90 -16.97
CA ARG A 83 10.82 11.46 -16.53
C ARG A 83 10.81 11.13 -15.05
N GLY A 84 11.60 10.13 -14.65
CA GLY A 84 11.78 9.72 -13.27
C GLY A 84 12.16 10.90 -12.36
N ALA A 85 13.05 11.78 -12.81
CA ALA A 85 13.45 12.98 -12.07
C ALA A 85 12.28 13.92 -11.73
N ASP A 86 11.29 14.05 -12.63
CA ASP A 86 10.09 14.86 -12.38
C ASP A 86 9.16 14.20 -11.37
N PHE A 87 9.10 12.86 -11.36
CA PHE A 87 8.43 12.10 -10.30
C PHE A 87 9.13 12.32 -8.95
N ILE A 88 10.47 12.23 -8.88
CA ILE A 88 11.22 12.46 -7.64
C ILE A 88 10.99 13.87 -7.09
N ARG A 89 10.97 14.89 -7.95
CA ARG A 89 10.66 16.26 -7.52
C ARG A 89 9.27 16.36 -6.89
N GLN A 90 8.27 15.72 -7.49
CA GLN A 90 6.92 15.67 -6.91
C GLN A 90 6.90 14.88 -5.60
N LEU A 91 7.69 13.80 -5.53
CA LEU A 91 7.76 12.93 -4.35
C LEU A 91 8.32 13.70 -3.15
N ASN A 92 9.40 14.43 -3.34
CA ASN A 92 9.99 15.29 -2.30
C ASN A 92 9.00 16.34 -1.80
N LYS A 93 8.25 16.99 -2.71
CA LYS A 93 7.19 17.93 -2.32
C LYS A 93 6.08 17.25 -1.50
N ALA A 94 5.72 16.01 -1.82
CA ALA A 94 4.74 15.26 -1.05
C ALA A 94 5.27 14.81 0.32
N ILE A 95 6.57 14.51 0.43
CA ILE A 95 7.25 14.20 1.70
C ILE A 95 7.23 15.42 2.63
N GLU A 96 7.51 16.62 2.12
CA GLU A 96 7.43 17.87 2.88
C GLU A 96 6.02 18.14 3.44
N GLN A 97 5.00 17.61 2.77
CA GLN A 97 3.59 17.72 3.14
C GLN A 97 3.05 16.47 3.84
N ALA A 98 3.93 15.54 4.23
CA ALA A 98 3.52 14.26 4.79
C ALA A 98 2.73 14.44 6.08
N ARG A 99 1.70 13.63 6.25
CA ARG A 99 0.80 13.65 7.41
C ARG A 99 0.89 12.36 8.19
N ILE A 100 0.49 12.38 9.46
CA ILE A 100 0.37 11.16 10.24
C ILE A 100 -0.72 10.28 9.63
N LEU A 101 -0.41 8.99 9.42
CA LEU A 101 -1.38 8.01 8.99
C LEU A 101 -2.44 7.80 10.08
N THR A 102 -3.71 7.91 9.71
CA THR A 102 -4.85 7.59 10.58
C THR A 102 -5.89 6.79 9.80
N ALA A 103 -6.78 6.08 10.50
CA ALA A 103 -7.92 5.44 9.85
C ALA A 103 -8.80 6.45 9.10
N THR A 104 -8.94 7.66 9.63
CA THR A 104 -9.68 8.74 8.97
C THR A 104 -9.04 9.13 7.64
N GLU A 105 -7.72 9.20 7.54
CA GLU A 105 -7.05 9.45 6.25
C GLU A 105 -7.28 8.27 5.28
N LEU A 106 -7.23 7.02 5.73
CA LEU A 106 -7.53 5.87 4.87
C LEU A 106 -8.99 5.89 4.35
N ARG A 107 -9.95 6.19 5.22
CA ARG A 107 -11.39 6.26 4.85
C ARG A 107 -11.72 7.40 3.90
N LYS A 108 -11.08 8.57 4.03
CA LYS A 108 -11.21 9.67 3.05
C LYS A 108 -10.82 9.25 1.63
N ARG A 109 -10.10 8.14 1.49
CA ARG A 109 -9.62 7.57 0.22
C ARG A 109 -10.33 6.26 -0.12
N SER A 110 -11.45 5.99 0.54
CA SER A 110 -12.27 4.79 0.36
C SER A 110 -11.50 3.49 0.64
N ILE A 111 -10.50 3.53 1.52
CA ILE A 111 -9.81 2.34 2.02
C ILE A 111 -10.45 1.93 3.34
N MET A 112 -11.39 1.00 3.25
CA MET A 112 -12.14 0.48 4.39
C MET A 112 -11.56 -0.84 4.92
N ALA A 113 -10.86 -1.60 4.10
CA ALA A 113 -10.22 -2.85 4.49
C ALA A 113 -8.98 -3.11 3.63
N VAL A 114 -8.08 -3.96 4.13
CA VAL A 114 -6.84 -4.34 3.44
C VAL A 114 -6.66 -5.84 3.51
N THR A 115 -6.27 -6.43 2.38
CA THR A 115 -6.10 -7.88 2.24
C THR A 115 -4.77 -8.29 1.63
N TRP A 116 -4.36 -9.51 1.91
CA TRP A 116 -3.20 -10.19 1.34
C TRP A 116 -3.66 -11.50 0.69
N SER A 117 -2.88 -12.06 -0.24
CA SER A 117 -3.15 -13.41 -0.79
C SER A 117 -3.05 -14.47 0.30
N GLN A 118 -3.64 -15.63 0.08
CA GLN A 118 -3.66 -16.74 1.03
C GLN A 118 -2.25 -17.10 1.54
N ASP A 119 -1.31 -17.35 0.63
CA ASP A 119 0.07 -17.72 0.97
C ASP A 119 0.73 -16.71 1.92
N ASN A 120 0.52 -15.41 1.66
CA ASN A 120 1.07 -14.33 2.47
C ASN A 120 0.39 -14.29 3.84
N ALA A 121 -0.92 -14.48 3.86
CA ALA A 121 -1.71 -14.44 5.08
C ALA A 121 -1.39 -15.63 6.00
N GLU A 122 -1.18 -16.82 5.45
CA GLU A 122 -0.75 -18.01 6.21
C GLU A 122 0.65 -17.81 6.78
N THR A 123 1.59 -17.31 5.96
CA THR A 123 2.96 -17.00 6.37
C THR A 123 3.01 -15.98 7.52
N LEU A 124 2.07 -15.04 7.55
CA LEU A 124 1.95 -14.03 8.61
C LEU A 124 1.16 -14.48 9.84
N GLY A 125 0.57 -15.67 9.82
CA GLY A 125 -0.40 -16.12 10.81
C GLY A 125 -1.71 -15.32 10.81
N ILE A 126 -1.98 -14.50 9.79
CA ILE A 126 -3.22 -13.71 9.64
C ILE A 126 -4.44 -14.62 9.57
N THR A 127 -4.30 -15.81 8.99
CA THR A 127 -5.38 -16.80 8.91
C THR A 127 -5.86 -17.33 10.27
N THR A 128 -5.07 -17.14 11.34
CA THR A 128 -5.42 -17.55 12.70
C THR A 128 -6.06 -16.42 13.52
N HIS A 129 -6.01 -15.17 13.02
CA HIS A 129 -6.69 -14.04 13.65
C HIS A 129 -8.20 -14.05 13.33
N ARG A 130 -9.03 -13.65 14.31
CA ARG A 130 -10.51 -13.68 14.28
C ARG A 130 -11.20 -12.81 13.21
N MET A 131 -10.49 -12.28 12.23
CA MET A 131 -11.00 -11.26 11.31
C MET A 131 -10.58 -11.60 9.89
N ILE A 132 -11.46 -12.30 9.18
CA ILE A 132 -11.20 -12.76 7.83
C ILE A 132 -12.29 -12.20 6.92
N ALA A 133 -11.99 -11.08 6.27
CA ALA A 133 -12.59 -10.82 4.97
C ALA A 133 -12.07 -11.88 4.01
N LYS A 134 -12.82 -12.99 3.83
CA LYS A 134 -12.53 -14.01 2.81
C LYS A 134 -13.13 -13.51 1.51
N VAL A 135 -12.28 -13.06 0.60
CA VAL A 135 -12.74 -12.49 -0.67
C VAL A 135 -12.26 -13.39 -1.79
N PRO A 136 -13.17 -14.06 -2.52
CA PRO A 136 -12.78 -14.73 -3.74
C PRO A 136 -12.32 -13.66 -4.75
N PHE A 137 -11.07 -13.77 -5.22
CA PHE A 137 -10.52 -12.88 -6.23
C PHE A 137 -10.00 -13.72 -7.40
N PHE A 138 -10.84 -13.93 -8.41
CA PHE A 138 -10.60 -14.84 -9.54
C PHE A 138 -10.14 -16.24 -9.09
N THR A 139 -8.83 -16.49 -9.04
CA THR A 139 -8.20 -17.77 -8.69
C THR A 139 -7.55 -17.79 -7.30
N ASP A 140 -7.64 -16.70 -6.53
CA ASP A 140 -6.97 -16.54 -5.23
C ASP A 140 -7.98 -16.24 -4.12
N THR A 141 -7.68 -16.70 -2.91
CA THR A 141 -8.42 -16.33 -1.70
C THR A 141 -7.63 -15.28 -0.96
N ARG A 142 -8.24 -14.10 -0.79
CA ARG A 142 -7.61 -13.02 -0.04
C ARG A 142 -8.13 -12.99 1.39
N TYR A 143 -7.23 -12.68 2.32
CA TYR A 143 -7.49 -12.59 3.76
C TYR A 143 -7.07 -11.21 4.25
N GLY A 144 -7.84 -10.62 5.16
CA GLY A 144 -7.58 -9.29 5.67
C GLY A 144 -8.64 -8.82 6.64
N PHE A 145 -8.52 -7.55 7.04
CA PHE A 145 -9.36 -6.95 8.07
C PHE A 145 -9.82 -5.53 7.69
N GLU A 146 -10.90 -5.11 8.33
CA GLU A 146 -11.48 -3.77 8.24
C GLU A 146 -10.65 -2.76 9.05
N ILE A 147 -10.52 -1.53 8.54
CA ILE A 147 -9.86 -0.42 9.20
C ILE A 147 -10.93 0.46 9.87
N ARG A 148 -11.17 0.23 11.16
CA ARG A 148 -12.17 0.96 11.94
C ARG A 148 -11.54 2.11 12.71
N ASP A 149 -10.35 1.90 13.23
CA ASP A 149 -9.64 2.88 14.06
C ASP A 149 -8.14 2.96 13.75
N ASN A 150 -7.44 3.85 14.46
CA ASN A 150 -6.01 4.05 14.25
C ASN A 150 -5.17 2.81 14.63
N SER A 151 -5.65 1.96 15.54
CA SER A 151 -4.99 0.70 15.89
C SER A 151 -5.02 -0.27 14.70
N ASP A 152 -6.12 -0.33 13.96
CA ASP A 152 -6.19 -1.12 12.72
C ASP A 152 -5.25 -0.58 11.63
N ALA A 153 -5.15 0.74 11.50
CA ALA A 153 -4.19 1.35 10.58
C ALA A 153 -2.73 0.98 10.96
N GLN A 154 -2.39 0.97 12.24
CA GLN A 154 -1.08 0.50 12.72
C GLN A 154 -0.87 -0.98 12.44
N ARG A 155 -1.88 -1.81 12.70
CA ARG A 155 -1.83 -3.26 12.46
C ARG A 155 -1.56 -3.56 10.98
N MET A 156 -2.12 -2.77 10.06
CA MET A 156 -1.87 -2.89 8.61
C MET A 156 -0.40 -2.64 8.27
N VAL A 157 0.19 -1.59 8.85
CA VAL A 157 1.62 -1.27 8.66
C VAL A 157 2.48 -2.38 9.23
N LEU A 158 2.21 -2.82 10.47
CA LEU A 158 2.93 -3.91 11.13
C LEU A 158 2.93 -5.20 10.30
N PHE A 159 1.77 -5.65 9.82
CA PHE A 159 1.70 -6.87 9.02
C PHE A 159 2.43 -6.74 7.69
N THR A 160 2.35 -5.59 7.03
CA THR A 160 3.09 -5.36 5.79
C THR A 160 4.59 -5.40 6.02
N MET A 161 5.08 -4.77 7.09
CA MET A 161 6.52 -4.76 7.38
C MET A 161 7.03 -6.16 7.79
N LYS A 162 6.31 -6.90 8.62
CA LYS A 162 6.64 -8.29 8.95
C LYS A 162 6.70 -9.18 7.71
N LEU A 163 5.77 -8.97 6.78
CA LEU A 163 5.73 -9.72 5.53
C LEU A 163 6.97 -9.47 4.67
N LYS A 164 7.40 -8.22 4.61
CA LYS A 164 8.65 -7.84 3.93
C LYS A 164 9.87 -8.44 4.61
N GLU A 165 9.95 -8.45 5.93
CA GLU A 165 11.06 -9.10 6.67
C GLU A 165 11.13 -10.61 6.37
N ILE A 166 9.99 -11.30 6.37
CA ILE A 166 9.94 -12.74 6.02
C ILE A 166 10.38 -12.94 4.58
N ALA A 167 9.86 -12.15 3.65
CA ALA A 167 10.22 -12.24 2.23
C ALA A 167 11.72 -11.96 1.98
N GLN A 168 12.32 -11.03 2.75
CA GLN A 168 13.77 -10.79 2.75
C GLN A 168 14.55 -12.02 3.21
N GLY A 169 14.14 -12.66 4.30
CA GLY A 169 14.73 -13.90 4.79
C GLY A 169 14.69 -15.05 3.77
N MET A 170 13.72 -15.02 2.84
CA MET A 170 13.57 -15.99 1.76
C MET A 170 14.25 -15.56 0.44
N GLY A 171 14.95 -14.42 0.41
CA GLY A 171 15.60 -13.89 -0.80
C GLY A 171 14.64 -13.31 -1.85
N ARG A 172 13.36 -13.10 -1.50
CA ARG A 172 12.28 -12.65 -2.40
C ARG A 172 11.82 -11.24 -2.03
N CYS A 173 12.71 -10.25 -2.02
CA CYS A 173 12.31 -8.94 -1.54
C CYS A 173 11.87 -7.98 -2.66
N ASP A 174 10.55 -7.88 -2.89
CA ASP A 174 9.97 -6.78 -3.66
C ASP A 174 9.62 -5.60 -2.70
N PRO A 175 10.20 -4.39 -2.87
CA PRO A 175 9.90 -3.23 -2.02
C PRO A 175 8.46 -2.68 -2.19
N LEU A 176 7.75 -3.05 -3.26
CA LEU A 176 6.35 -2.70 -3.51
C LEU A 176 5.37 -3.72 -2.90
N TYR A 177 5.88 -4.69 -2.16
CA TYR A 177 5.06 -5.70 -1.54
C TYR A 177 4.25 -5.12 -0.38
N THR A 178 2.97 -4.83 -0.65
CA THR A 178 2.02 -4.24 0.30
C THR A 178 0.71 -5.03 0.33
N GLY A 179 -0.11 -4.78 1.35
CA GLY A 179 -1.51 -5.18 1.33
C GLY A 179 -2.29 -4.49 0.19
N ARG A 180 -3.40 -5.08 -0.23
CA ARG A 180 -4.32 -4.52 -1.24
C ARG A 180 -5.58 -3.97 -0.60
N PRO A 181 -5.91 -2.68 -0.82
CA PRO A 181 -7.17 -2.10 -0.38
C PRO A 181 -8.38 -2.80 -1.00
N MET A 182 -9.43 -2.94 -0.21
CA MET A 182 -10.75 -3.35 -0.67
C MET A 182 -11.65 -2.15 -0.86
N ARG A 183 -12.38 -2.13 -1.99
CA ARG A 183 -13.36 -1.09 -2.32
C ARG A 183 -14.69 -1.29 -1.60
N GLU A 184 -15.11 -2.55 -1.43
CA GLU A 184 -16.36 -2.93 -0.79
C GLU A 184 -16.06 -3.81 0.41
N LEU A 185 -16.74 -3.57 1.54
CA LEU A 185 -16.80 -4.56 2.60
C LEU A 185 -17.55 -5.76 2.00
N PRO A 186 -16.94 -6.95 1.83
CA PRO A 186 -17.69 -8.10 1.35
C PRO A 186 -18.87 -8.30 2.30
N ASP A 187 -20.07 -8.57 1.77
CA ASP A 187 -21.35 -8.65 2.51
C ASP A 187 -21.30 -9.50 3.79
N ARG A 188 -20.29 -10.38 3.92
CA ARG A 188 -20.01 -11.17 5.12
C ARG A 188 -19.44 -10.40 6.32
N LEU A 189 -18.86 -9.20 6.15
CA LEU A 189 -18.43 -8.36 7.28
C LEU A 189 -19.61 -7.67 7.99
N GLN A 190 -20.75 -7.52 7.30
CA GLN A 190 -21.99 -7.00 7.93
C GLN A 190 -22.66 -8.04 8.83
N GLN A 191 -22.53 -9.33 8.52
CA GLN A 191 -23.22 -10.41 9.25
C GLN A 191 -22.55 -10.82 10.58
N GLN A 192 -21.42 -10.21 10.95
CA GLN A 192 -20.77 -10.41 12.26
C GLN A 192 -20.79 -9.17 13.16
N ALA A 193 -21.44 -8.09 12.73
CA ALA A 193 -21.59 -6.84 13.49
C ALA A 193 -23.04 -6.58 13.96
N GLY A 194 -23.92 -7.58 13.83
CA GLY A 194 -25.28 -7.60 14.38
C GLY A 194 -25.37 -8.55 15.58
#